data_AF-A0A1X7LND4-F1
#
_entry.id   AF-A0A1X7LND4-F1
#
_cell.length_a   1.000
_cell.length_b   1.000
_cell.length_c   1.000
_cell.angle_alpha   90.00
_cell.angle_beta   90.00
_cell.angle_gamma   90.00
#
_symmetry.space_group_name_H-M   'P 1'
#
loop_
_entity.id
_entity.type
_entity.pdbx_description
1 polymer ?
#
loop_
_entity_poly.entity_id
_entity_poly.type
_entity_poly.pdbx_seq_one_letter_code
_entity_poly.pdbx_strand_id
1 'polypeptide(L)'
;MNNVPLFRNNRTRWTLNDLNFLENNYATMPVAEISARLGRTPGAVQLMADKLGCRRKKNAPWSDAETEIIRTHYTRGTEAGSLTQLLPGRSINAIFSKAETMGVLSGRFWRDEELDILKEDYPRVGTAVTDRLPGRNAISVRMMAKRMGLKKSRNSNVGFRPWSNEEWALLEKNLHLSVTEQQATLFSDRTVNAVDKARRRFLKKKCPKSYQTS
;
A
#
# COMPACT_ATOMS: atom_id res chain seq x y z
N MET A 1 21.03 -55.01 7.01
CA MET A 1 20.83 -53.56 6.81
C MET A 1 21.17 -52.86 8.11
N ASN A 2 22.30 -52.15 8.16
CA ASN A 2 22.76 -51.46 9.36
C ASN A 2 21.82 -50.31 9.69
N ASN A 3 21.17 -50.39 10.85
CA ASN A 3 20.30 -49.35 11.38
C ASN A 3 21.19 -48.20 11.88
N VAL A 4 21.58 -47.29 10.99
CA VAL A 4 22.30 -46.07 11.36
C VAL A 4 21.33 -45.25 12.21
N PRO A 5 21.64 -44.98 13.51
CA PRO A 5 20.75 -44.17 14.32
C PRO A 5 20.61 -42.80 13.66
N LEU A 6 19.36 -42.40 13.38
CA LEU A 6 19.03 -41.10 12.76
C LEU A 6 19.69 -39.91 13.47
N PHE A 7 20.09 -40.08 14.74
CA PHE A 7 20.76 -39.07 15.56
C PHE A 7 21.89 -39.70 16.38
N ARG A 8 23.14 -39.61 15.90
CA ARG A 8 24.36 -40.18 16.50
C ARG A 8 24.63 -39.79 17.96
N ASN A 9 24.07 -38.67 18.43
CA ASN A 9 24.37 -38.03 19.70
C ASN A 9 23.17 -37.97 20.67
N ASN A 10 22.13 -38.78 20.47
CA ASN A 10 20.87 -38.63 21.22
C ASN A 10 20.99 -38.93 22.74
N ARG A 11 22.05 -39.63 23.17
CA ARG A 11 22.33 -39.94 24.58
C ARG A 11 23.68 -39.38 25.08
N THR A 12 24.38 -38.61 24.24
CA THR A 12 25.67 -38.04 24.63
C THR A 12 25.47 -36.76 25.42
N ARG A 13 26.36 -36.51 26.39
CA ARG A 13 26.37 -35.24 27.14
C ARG A 13 26.66 -34.09 26.17
N TRP A 14 26.11 -32.92 26.47
CA TRP A 14 26.41 -31.69 25.74
C TRP A 14 27.82 -31.22 26.10
N THR A 15 28.65 -31.01 25.08
CA THR A 15 30.00 -30.48 25.23
C THR A 15 30.01 -28.96 25.14
N LEU A 16 31.07 -28.31 25.61
CA LEU A 16 31.23 -26.86 25.44
C LEU A 16 31.16 -26.43 23.96
N ASN A 17 31.71 -27.24 23.05
CA ASN A 17 31.60 -26.98 21.61
C ASN A 17 30.15 -27.07 21.12
N ASP A 18 29.36 -28.02 21.60
CA ASP A 18 27.94 -28.11 21.24
C ASP A 18 27.17 -26.88 21.72
N LEU A 19 27.44 -26.42 22.95
CA LEU A 19 26.78 -25.25 23.55
C LEU A 19 27.16 -23.96 22.82
N ASN A 20 28.46 -23.73 22.59
CA ASN A 20 28.95 -22.59 21.81
C ASN A 20 28.41 -22.58 20.38
N PHE A 21 28.36 -23.75 19.73
CA PHE A 21 27.77 -23.85 18.39
C PHE A 21 26.29 -23.48 18.43
N LEU A 22 25.54 -23.97 19.43
CA LEU A 22 24.13 -23.67 19.58
C LEU A 22 23.89 -22.17 19.81
N GLU A 23 24.60 -21.54 20.75
CA GLU A 23 24.47 -20.10 21.05
C GLU A 23 24.73 -19.22 19.82
N ASN A 24 25.78 -19.51 19.05
CA ASN A 24 26.16 -18.69 17.91
C ASN A 24 25.27 -18.86 16.68
N ASN A 25 24.56 -19.98 16.55
CA ASN A 25 23.83 -20.33 15.32
C ASN A 25 22.32 -20.37 15.48
N TYR A 26 21.77 -20.45 16.71
CA TYR A 26 20.32 -20.66 16.91
C TYR A 26 19.45 -19.50 16.39
N ALA A 27 19.97 -18.28 16.35
CA ALA A 27 19.21 -17.11 15.89
C ALA A 27 19.09 -17.01 14.36
N THR A 28 19.95 -17.69 13.61
CA THR A 28 20.14 -17.51 12.16
C THR A 28 20.01 -18.81 11.36
N MET A 29 20.22 -19.96 11.99
CA MET A 29 20.20 -21.28 11.33
C MET A 29 18.90 -22.04 11.65
N PRO A 30 18.27 -22.71 10.67
CA PRO A 30 17.10 -23.55 10.94
C PRO A 30 17.41 -24.67 11.93
N VAL A 31 16.47 -24.96 12.84
CA VAL A 31 16.62 -26.01 13.87
C VAL A 31 16.95 -27.38 13.25
N ALA A 32 16.44 -27.68 12.06
CA ALA A 32 16.73 -28.92 11.34
C ALA A 32 18.21 -29.02 10.94
N GLU A 33 18.84 -27.93 10.51
CA GLU A 33 20.26 -27.90 10.15
C GLU A 33 21.15 -27.99 11.40
N ILE A 34 20.78 -27.28 12.47
CA ILE A 34 21.45 -27.38 13.77
C ILE A 34 21.37 -28.82 14.31
N SER A 35 20.20 -29.45 14.19
CA SER A 35 19.94 -30.85 14.56
C SER A 35 20.85 -31.81 13.79
N ALA A 36 20.95 -31.65 12.47
CA ALA A 36 21.82 -32.46 11.62
C ALA A 36 23.30 -32.32 12.00
N ARG A 37 23.80 -31.09 12.17
CA ARG A 37 25.21 -30.84 12.55
C ARG A 37 25.56 -31.41 13.91
N LEU A 38 24.72 -31.18 14.91
CA LEU A 38 24.91 -31.68 16.27
C LEU A 38 24.62 -33.18 16.39
N GLY A 39 23.99 -33.80 15.39
CA GLY A 39 23.59 -35.21 15.42
C GLY A 39 22.57 -35.52 16.51
N ARG A 40 21.75 -34.55 16.89
CA ARG A 40 20.74 -34.63 17.97
C ARG A 40 19.35 -34.35 17.40
N THR A 41 18.30 -34.85 18.05
CA THR A 41 16.93 -34.59 17.61
C THR A 41 16.59 -33.08 17.67
N PRO A 42 15.69 -32.58 16.80
CA PRO A 42 15.23 -31.18 16.87
C PRO A 42 14.68 -30.79 18.24
N GLY A 43 13.96 -31.72 18.90
CA GLY A 43 13.44 -31.52 20.25
C GLY A 43 14.56 -31.31 21.28
N ALA A 44 15.62 -32.12 21.26
CA ALA A 44 16.76 -31.95 22.17
C ALA A 44 17.50 -30.62 21.95
N VAL A 45 17.66 -30.20 20.69
CA VAL A 45 18.23 -28.90 20.32
C VAL A 45 17.39 -27.75 20.87
N GLN A 46 16.07 -27.80 20.67
CA GLN A 46 15.15 -26.78 21.19
C GLN A 46 15.17 -26.71 22.71
N LEU A 47 15.19 -27.86 23.40
CA LEU A 47 15.20 -27.94 24.86
C LEU A 47 16.51 -27.38 25.44
N MET A 48 17.64 -27.63 24.78
CA MET A 48 18.91 -27.02 25.19
C MET A 48 18.96 -25.53 24.89
N ALA A 49 18.43 -25.09 23.75
CA ALA A 49 18.32 -23.67 23.42
C ALA A 49 17.44 -22.89 24.40
N ASP A 50 16.43 -23.54 25.01
CA ASP A 50 15.70 -22.96 26.15
C ASP A 50 16.59 -22.78 27.37
N LYS A 51 17.32 -23.82 27.75
CA LYS A 51 18.22 -23.79 28.92
C LYS A 51 19.31 -22.73 28.78
N LEU A 52 19.82 -22.53 27.58
CA LEU A 52 20.82 -21.50 27.27
C LEU A 52 20.21 -20.10 27.03
N GLY A 53 18.88 -19.97 26.99
CA GLY A 53 18.23 -18.69 26.68
C GLY A 53 18.41 -18.23 25.23
N CYS A 54 18.83 -19.10 24.31
CA CYS A 54 19.01 -18.79 22.90
C CYS A 54 17.68 -18.52 22.18
N ARG A 55 16.55 -18.95 22.75
CA ARG A 55 15.23 -18.63 22.18
C ARG A 55 14.92 -17.15 22.39
N ARG A 56 14.62 -16.44 21.30
CA ARG A 56 14.06 -15.08 21.38
C ARG A 56 12.82 -15.10 22.29
N LYS A 57 12.86 -14.30 23.35
CA LYS A 57 11.73 -14.15 24.28
C LYS A 57 10.53 -13.66 23.48
N LYS A 58 9.41 -14.41 23.53
CA LYS A 58 8.14 -14.02 22.90
C LYS A 58 7.66 -12.62 23.35
N ASN A 59 8.12 -12.17 24.53
CA ASN A 59 7.77 -10.90 25.16
C ASN A 59 8.97 -9.96 25.30
N ALA A 60 9.89 -9.94 24.33
CA ALA A 60 10.97 -8.96 24.36
C ALA A 60 10.38 -7.54 24.47
N PRO A 61 10.86 -6.69 25.41
CA PRO A 61 10.38 -5.32 25.54
C PRO A 61 10.62 -4.57 24.23
N TRP A 62 9.74 -3.63 23.89
CA TRP A 62 9.91 -2.78 22.71
C TRP A 62 10.96 -1.72 23.00
N SER A 63 11.95 -1.58 22.13
CA SER A 63 12.92 -0.49 22.23
C SER A 63 12.34 0.81 21.68
N ASP A 64 12.90 1.94 22.10
CA ASP A 64 12.49 3.26 21.59
C ASP A 64 12.65 3.34 20.07
N ALA A 65 13.74 2.78 19.53
CA ALA A 65 13.96 2.69 18.08
C ALA A 65 12.89 1.87 17.36
N GLU A 66 12.45 0.74 17.93
CA GLU A 66 11.35 -0.04 17.33
C GLU A 66 10.03 0.73 17.38
N THR A 67 9.72 1.39 18.50
CA THR A 67 8.50 2.21 18.60
C THR A 67 8.53 3.40 17.66
N GLU A 68 9.70 3.97 17.41
CA GLU A 68 9.90 5.06 16.45
C GLU A 68 9.63 4.62 15.02
N ILE A 69 10.11 3.44 14.65
CA ILE A 69 9.81 2.82 13.35
C ILE A 69 8.31 2.64 13.19
N ILE A 70 7.60 2.14 14.21
CA ILE A 70 6.13 2.01 14.17
C ILE A 70 5.49 3.39 13.98
N ARG A 71 5.83 4.37 14.81
CA ARG A 71 5.26 5.72 14.75
C ARG A 71 5.40 6.36 13.38
N THR A 72 6.54 6.16 12.73
CA THR A 72 6.87 6.80 11.45
C THR A 72 6.35 6.01 10.23
N HIS A 73 6.48 4.68 10.21
CA HIS A 73 6.09 3.86 9.05
C HIS A 73 4.63 3.43 9.09
N TYR A 74 4.08 3.19 10.28
CA TYR A 74 2.69 2.79 10.43
C TYR A 74 1.75 3.94 10.03
N THR A 75 2.05 5.17 10.47
CA THR A 75 1.29 6.40 10.10
C THR A 75 1.38 6.73 8.63
N ARG A 76 2.44 6.33 7.92
CA ARG A 76 2.57 6.44 6.46
C ARG A 76 1.84 5.35 5.70
N GLY A 77 1.32 4.33 6.41
CA GLY A 77 0.65 3.21 5.78
C GLY A 77 1.61 2.28 5.05
N THR A 78 2.83 2.08 5.57
CA THR A 78 3.80 1.09 5.06
C THR A 78 3.21 -0.32 5.13
N GLU A 79 3.44 -1.15 4.10
CA GLU A 79 2.93 -2.53 4.02
C GLU A 79 3.47 -3.45 5.10
N ALA A 80 2.69 -4.49 5.41
CA ALA A 80 3.02 -5.46 6.45
C ALA A 80 4.38 -6.14 6.20
N GLY A 81 4.68 -6.49 4.95
CA GLY A 81 5.95 -7.09 4.55
C GLY A 81 7.14 -6.20 4.90
N SER A 82 7.14 -4.95 4.45
CA SER A 82 8.22 -4.01 4.78
C SER A 82 8.34 -3.74 6.29
N LEU A 83 7.22 -3.68 7.02
CA LEU A 83 7.25 -3.50 8.48
C LEU A 83 7.99 -4.66 9.17
N THR A 84 7.78 -5.90 8.74
CA THR A 84 8.50 -7.06 9.30
C THR A 84 9.98 -7.10 8.91
N GLN A 85 10.37 -6.47 7.79
CA GLN A 85 11.78 -6.30 7.41
C GLN A 85 12.46 -5.23 8.26
N LEU A 86 11.76 -4.13 8.56
CA LEU A 86 12.26 -3.04 9.42
C LEU A 86 12.32 -3.43 10.90
N LEU A 87 11.49 -4.38 11.33
CA LEU A 87 11.39 -4.86 12.70
C LEU A 87 11.67 -6.38 12.76
N PRO A 88 12.92 -6.80 12.47
CA PRO A 88 13.25 -8.22 12.43
C PRO A 88 13.01 -8.86 13.80
N GLY A 89 12.25 -9.96 13.81
CA GLY A 89 11.87 -10.66 15.04
C GLY A 89 10.56 -10.19 15.66
N ARG A 90 9.91 -9.16 15.12
CA ARG A 90 8.52 -8.81 15.46
C ARG A 90 7.57 -9.39 14.41
N SER A 91 6.56 -10.13 14.88
CA SER A 91 5.48 -10.57 13.99
C SER A 91 4.57 -9.40 13.64
N ILE A 92 3.87 -9.48 12.52
CA ILE A 92 2.94 -8.42 12.11
C ILE A 92 1.86 -8.15 13.16
N ASN A 93 1.36 -9.20 13.82
CA ASN A 93 0.36 -9.07 14.89
C ASN A 93 0.94 -8.35 16.11
N ALA A 94 2.21 -8.59 16.45
CA ALA A 94 2.87 -7.86 17.54
C ALA A 94 3.03 -6.37 17.19
N ILE A 95 3.38 -6.07 15.93
CA ILE A 95 3.47 -4.69 15.43
C ILE A 95 2.11 -3.98 15.51
N PHE A 96 1.04 -4.65 15.08
CA PHE A 96 -0.32 -4.09 15.14
C PHE A 96 -0.77 -3.85 16.58
N SER A 97 -0.58 -4.83 17.46
CA SER A 97 -0.93 -4.70 18.88
C SER A 97 -0.15 -3.56 19.55
N LYS A 98 1.14 -3.40 19.20
CA LYS A 98 1.96 -2.31 19.72
C LYS A 98 1.52 -0.95 19.18
N ALA A 99 1.20 -0.86 17.89
CA ALA A 99 0.67 0.37 17.29
C ALA A 99 -0.64 0.80 17.99
N GLU A 100 -1.55 -0.14 18.22
CA GLU A 100 -2.79 0.08 18.98
C GLU A 100 -2.52 0.54 20.41
N THR A 101 -1.61 -0.14 21.13
CA THR A 101 -1.20 0.24 22.50
C THR A 101 -0.61 1.65 22.56
N MET A 102 0.08 2.08 21.48
CA MET A 102 0.65 3.42 21.37
C MET A 102 -0.33 4.47 20.82
N GLY A 103 -1.57 4.08 20.46
CA GLY A 103 -2.53 4.97 19.80
C GLY A 103 -2.10 5.39 18.39
N VAL A 104 -1.19 4.66 17.74
CA VAL A 104 -0.70 4.96 16.39
C VAL A 104 -1.61 4.31 15.37
N LEU A 105 -2.36 5.14 14.64
CA LEU A 105 -3.24 4.68 13.57
C LEU A 105 -2.48 4.46 12.26
N SER A 106 -2.91 3.47 11.48
CA SER A 106 -2.31 3.22 10.18
C SER A 106 -2.65 4.32 9.20
N GLY A 107 -1.68 4.79 8.42
CA GLY A 107 -1.92 5.69 7.28
C GLY A 107 -2.83 5.09 6.22
N ARG A 108 -3.10 3.78 6.23
CA ARG A 108 -4.12 3.15 5.37
C ARG A 108 -5.54 3.29 5.90
N PHE A 109 -5.71 3.54 7.19
CA PHE A 109 -7.00 3.70 7.84
C PHE A 109 -7.52 5.11 7.58
N TRP A 110 -8.76 5.24 7.11
CA TRP A 110 -9.40 6.54 6.89
C TRP A 110 -10.16 6.94 8.15
N ARG A 111 -9.86 8.12 8.68
CA ARG A 111 -10.53 8.69 9.85
C ARG A 111 -11.89 9.28 9.46
N ASP A 112 -12.79 9.39 10.44
CA ASP A 112 -14.13 9.92 10.21
C ASP A 112 -14.08 11.37 9.68
N GLU A 113 -13.16 12.20 10.16
CA GLU A 113 -13.00 13.57 9.66
C GLU A 113 -12.54 13.59 8.19
N GLU A 114 -11.67 12.66 7.80
CA GLU A 114 -11.21 12.52 6.40
C GLU A 114 -12.36 12.03 5.49
N LEU A 115 -13.20 11.14 6.01
CA LEU A 115 -14.38 10.65 5.29
C LEU A 115 -15.44 11.75 5.14
N ASP A 116 -15.62 12.59 6.14
CA ASP A 116 -16.57 13.71 6.08
C ASP A 116 -16.11 14.79 5.10
N ILE A 117 -14.81 15.15 5.11
CA ILE A 117 -14.22 15.98 4.06
C ILE A 117 -14.46 15.35 2.68
N LEU A 118 -14.27 14.04 2.55
CA LEU A 118 -14.47 13.36 1.27
C LEU A 118 -15.94 13.42 0.81
N LYS A 119 -16.91 13.24 1.72
CA LYS A 119 -18.36 13.35 1.41
C LYS A 119 -18.73 14.75 0.93
N GLU A 120 -18.21 15.77 1.61
CA GLU A 120 -18.53 17.18 1.31
C GLU A 120 -17.87 17.64 0.00
N ASP A 121 -16.57 17.38 -0.15
CA ASP A 121 -15.78 18.02 -1.20
C ASP A 121 -15.56 17.18 -2.44
N TYR A 122 -15.57 15.84 -2.35
CA TYR A 122 -15.37 15.01 -3.53
C TYR A 122 -16.42 15.25 -4.62
N PRO A 123 -17.72 15.46 -4.31
CA PRO A 123 -18.70 15.86 -5.32
C PRO A 123 -18.36 17.18 -6.01
N ARG A 124 -17.74 18.13 -5.31
CA ARG A 124 -17.41 19.47 -5.84
C ARG A 124 -16.11 19.49 -6.64
N VAL A 125 -15.03 18.93 -6.09
CA VAL A 125 -13.68 19.08 -6.67
C VAL A 125 -13.11 17.75 -7.18
N GLY A 126 -13.67 16.61 -6.79
CA GLY A 126 -13.17 15.28 -7.13
C GLY A 126 -11.85 14.99 -6.42
N THR A 127 -10.86 14.46 -7.15
CA THR A 127 -9.57 14.07 -6.57
C THR A 127 -8.72 15.24 -6.08
N ALA A 128 -9.06 16.48 -6.42
CA ALA A 128 -8.39 17.69 -5.88
C ALA A 128 -8.66 17.93 -4.39
N VAL A 129 -9.58 17.17 -3.77
CA VAL A 129 -9.77 17.16 -2.31
C VAL A 129 -8.51 16.72 -1.53
N THR A 130 -7.51 16.16 -2.21
CA THR A 130 -6.18 15.89 -1.62
C THR A 130 -5.58 17.11 -0.93
N ASP A 131 -5.88 18.32 -1.41
CA ASP A 131 -5.35 19.57 -0.84
C ASP A 131 -5.83 19.82 0.60
N ARG A 132 -6.97 19.22 0.98
CA ARG A 132 -7.52 19.24 2.35
C ARG A 132 -7.27 17.95 3.13
N LEU A 133 -6.61 16.96 2.53
CA LEU A 133 -6.37 15.64 3.11
C LEU A 133 -4.87 15.36 3.20
N PRO A 134 -4.15 15.97 4.16
CA PRO A 134 -2.71 15.80 4.28
C PRO A 134 -2.35 14.31 4.45
N GLY A 135 -1.37 13.86 3.67
CA GLY A 135 -0.95 12.45 3.65
C GLY A 135 -1.80 11.53 2.76
N ARG A 136 -2.89 12.02 2.14
CA ARG A 136 -3.65 11.29 1.12
C ARG A 136 -3.20 11.69 -0.28
N ASN A 137 -3.09 10.69 -1.16
CA ASN A 137 -2.84 10.92 -2.58
C ASN A 137 -4.11 10.72 -3.42
N ALA A 138 -4.11 11.26 -4.65
CA ALA A 138 -5.27 11.25 -5.53
C ALA A 138 -5.78 9.83 -5.86
N ILE A 139 -4.90 8.82 -5.87
CA ILE A 139 -5.27 7.42 -6.10
C ILE A 139 -6.06 6.89 -4.90
N SER A 140 -5.54 7.08 -3.68
CA SER A 140 -6.19 6.66 -2.43
C SER A 140 -7.56 7.32 -2.26
N VAL A 141 -7.66 8.62 -2.55
CA VAL A 141 -8.90 9.40 -2.56
C VAL A 141 -9.91 8.82 -3.55
N ARG A 142 -9.49 8.54 -4.79
CA ARG A 142 -10.36 7.95 -5.82
C ARG A 142 -10.88 6.58 -5.40
N MET A 143 -10.01 5.75 -4.83
CA MET A 143 -10.36 4.41 -4.36
C MET A 143 -11.36 4.48 -3.20
N MET A 144 -11.14 5.38 -2.23
CA MET A 144 -12.05 5.55 -1.11
C MET A 144 -13.39 6.13 -1.57
N ALA A 145 -13.39 7.15 -2.41
CA ALA A 145 -14.61 7.73 -2.97
C ALA A 145 -15.44 6.67 -3.73
N LYS A 146 -14.78 5.81 -4.52
CA LYS A 146 -15.44 4.68 -5.18
C LYS A 146 -16.07 3.73 -4.16
N ARG A 147 -15.35 3.39 -3.09
CA ARG A 147 -15.86 2.52 -2.01
C ARG A 147 -17.07 3.13 -1.30
N MET A 148 -17.08 4.44 -1.10
CA MET A 148 -18.19 5.20 -0.51
C MET A 148 -19.32 5.54 -1.50
N GLY A 149 -19.22 5.11 -2.77
CA GLY A 149 -20.21 5.44 -3.80
C GLY A 149 -20.23 6.92 -4.21
N LEU A 150 -19.23 7.71 -3.80
CA LEU A 150 -19.14 9.14 -4.10
C LEU A 150 -18.76 9.34 -5.57
N LYS A 151 -19.46 10.27 -6.22
CA LYS A 151 -19.21 10.68 -7.61
C LYS A 151 -18.99 12.18 -7.65
N LYS A 152 -18.04 12.60 -8.49
CA LYS A 152 -17.90 14.01 -8.81
C LYS A 152 -19.17 14.49 -9.52
N SER A 153 -19.73 15.60 -9.05
CA SER A 153 -20.92 16.22 -9.62
C SER A 153 -20.67 16.58 -11.08
N ARG A 154 -21.66 16.34 -11.93
CA ARG A 154 -21.62 16.81 -13.32
C ARG A 154 -21.70 18.33 -13.38
N ASN A 155 -22.30 18.97 -12.39
CA ASN A 155 -22.45 20.43 -12.35
C ASN A 155 -21.27 21.12 -11.64
N SER A 156 -20.20 20.40 -11.31
CA SER A 156 -19.03 21.00 -10.69
C SER A 156 -18.31 21.92 -11.69
N ASN A 157 -18.20 23.21 -11.33
CA ASN A 157 -17.43 24.18 -12.11
C ASN A 157 -15.91 24.03 -11.92
N VAL A 158 -15.46 23.23 -10.95
CA VAL A 158 -14.04 22.98 -10.65
C VAL A 158 -13.59 21.68 -11.32
N GLY A 159 -12.67 21.76 -12.28
CA GLY A 159 -12.08 20.59 -12.97
C GLY A 159 -12.91 20.08 -14.16
N PHE A 160 -13.53 18.89 -14.07
CA PHE A 160 -14.32 18.30 -15.16
C PHE A 160 -15.66 19.04 -15.30
N ARG A 161 -15.64 20.16 -16.02
CA ARG A 161 -16.83 20.93 -16.43
C ARG A 161 -17.39 20.32 -17.72
N PRO A 162 -18.64 19.80 -17.74
CA PRO A 162 -19.29 19.39 -18.98
C PRO A 162 -19.34 20.54 -19.98
N TRP A 163 -19.39 20.20 -21.26
CA TRP A 163 -19.60 21.20 -22.32
C TRP A 163 -21.07 21.62 -22.33
N SER A 164 -21.33 22.91 -22.20
CA SER A 164 -22.66 23.49 -22.30
C SER A 164 -23.17 23.46 -23.73
N ASN A 165 -24.48 23.65 -23.92
CA ASN A 165 -25.07 23.72 -25.26
C ASN A 165 -24.50 24.89 -26.07
N GLU A 166 -24.22 26.02 -25.42
CA GLU A 166 -23.58 27.20 -26.02
C GLU A 166 -22.15 26.89 -26.46
N GLU A 167 -21.36 26.23 -25.62
CA GLU A 167 -19.99 25.84 -25.95
C GLU A 167 -19.96 24.85 -27.12
N TRP A 168 -20.93 23.92 -27.19
CA TRP A 168 -21.07 23.03 -28.35
C TRP A 168 -21.43 23.80 -29.64
N ALA A 169 -22.34 24.77 -29.56
CA ALA A 169 -22.72 25.60 -30.70
C ALA A 169 -21.55 26.48 -31.18
N LEU A 170 -20.77 27.03 -30.25
CA LEU A 170 -19.54 27.78 -30.57
C LEU A 170 -18.50 26.89 -31.23
N LEU A 171 -18.30 25.67 -30.73
CA LEU A 171 -17.37 24.71 -31.32
C LEU A 171 -17.81 24.32 -32.74
N GLU A 172 -19.10 24.10 -32.96
CA GLU A 172 -19.68 23.76 -34.26
C GLU A 172 -19.46 24.86 -35.31
N LYS A 173 -19.78 26.12 -34.95
CA LYS A 173 -19.62 27.26 -35.85
C LYS A 173 -18.16 27.53 -36.23
N ASN A 174 -17.23 27.16 -35.34
CA ASN A 174 -15.80 27.48 -35.49
C ASN A 174 -14.92 26.27 -35.79
N LEU A 175 -15.48 25.19 -36.37
CA LEU A 175 -14.70 23.99 -36.76
C LEU A 175 -13.59 24.27 -37.79
N HIS A 176 -13.66 25.39 -38.51
CA HIS A 176 -12.65 25.79 -39.50
C HIS A 176 -11.32 26.20 -38.84
N LEU A 177 -11.34 26.68 -37.59
CA LEU A 177 -10.14 27.04 -36.84
C LEU A 177 -9.36 25.82 -36.36
N SER A 178 -8.06 25.96 -36.14
CA SER A 178 -7.25 24.93 -35.47
C SER A 178 -7.65 24.79 -34.00
N VAL A 179 -7.29 23.67 -33.37
CA VAL A 179 -7.65 23.43 -31.96
C VAL A 179 -6.99 24.44 -31.02
N THR A 180 -5.78 24.89 -31.35
CA THR A 180 -5.07 25.92 -30.59
C THR A 180 -5.77 27.28 -30.70
N GLU A 181 -6.20 27.67 -31.89
CA GLU A 181 -6.97 28.90 -32.09
C GLU A 181 -8.34 28.84 -31.41
N GLN A 182 -9.05 27.70 -31.50
CA GLN A 182 -10.31 27.49 -30.78
C GLN A 182 -10.14 27.65 -29.27
N GLN A 183 -9.07 27.10 -28.69
CA GLN A 183 -8.80 27.25 -27.27
C GLN A 183 -8.46 28.70 -26.91
N ALA A 184 -7.56 29.34 -27.65
CA ALA A 184 -7.10 30.69 -27.34
C ALA A 184 -8.22 31.73 -27.47
N THR A 185 -9.09 31.60 -28.47
CA THR A 185 -10.11 32.60 -28.80
C THR A 185 -11.49 32.34 -28.20
N LEU A 186 -11.91 31.08 -28.06
CA LEU A 186 -13.29 30.73 -27.67
C LEU A 186 -13.39 30.02 -26.32
N PHE A 187 -12.34 29.31 -25.90
CA PHE A 187 -12.35 28.46 -24.70
C PHE A 187 -11.10 28.67 -23.86
N SER A 188 -10.79 29.93 -23.53
CA SER A 188 -9.58 30.33 -22.80
C SER A 188 -9.52 29.74 -21.38
N ASP A 189 -10.68 29.37 -20.82
CA ASP A 189 -10.86 28.70 -19.54
C ASP A 189 -10.65 27.17 -19.61
N ARG A 190 -10.52 26.59 -20.82
CA ARG A 190 -10.31 25.15 -21.05
C ARG A 190 -8.91 24.88 -21.57
N THR A 191 -8.41 23.68 -21.29
CA THR A 191 -7.12 23.24 -21.86
C THR A 191 -7.28 22.83 -23.33
N VAL A 192 -6.21 22.97 -24.12
CA VAL A 192 -6.18 22.56 -25.54
C VAL A 192 -6.63 21.11 -25.71
N ASN A 193 -6.19 20.23 -24.81
CA ASN A 193 -6.60 18.81 -24.78
C ASN A 193 -8.10 18.60 -24.54
N ALA A 194 -8.75 19.46 -23.75
CA ALA A 194 -10.19 19.38 -23.50
C ALA A 194 -10.97 19.78 -24.76
N VAL A 195 -10.53 20.84 -25.46
CA VAL A 195 -11.10 21.32 -26.73
C VAL A 195 -10.93 20.26 -27.82
N ASP A 196 -9.74 19.67 -27.96
CA ASP A 196 -9.48 18.60 -28.93
C ASP A 196 -10.40 17.39 -28.71
N LYS A 197 -10.52 16.91 -27.47
CA LYS A 197 -11.40 15.80 -27.13
C LYS A 197 -12.87 16.12 -27.43
N ALA A 198 -13.31 17.36 -27.20
CA ALA A 198 -14.66 17.79 -27.53
C ALA A 198 -14.88 17.80 -29.04
N ARG A 199 -13.96 18.39 -29.81
CA ARG A 199 -13.98 18.42 -31.28
C ARG A 199 -14.07 17.01 -31.86
N ARG A 200 -13.22 16.08 -31.39
CA ARG A 200 -13.24 14.68 -31.82
C ARG A 200 -14.57 13.99 -31.52
N ARG A 201 -15.17 14.24 -30.35
CA ARG A 201 -16.51 13.72 -29.99
C ARG A 201 -17.60 14.27 -30.90
N PHE A 202 -17.54 15.57 -31.20
CA PHE A 202 -18.49 16.24 -32.08
C PHE A 202 -18.44 15.66 -33.50
N LEU A 203 -17.25 15.54 -34.08
CA LEU A 203 -17.04 14.97 -35.42
C LEU A 203 -17.51 13.51 -35.50
N LYS A 204 -17.24 12.70 -34.46
CA LYS A 204 -17.73 11.32 -34.37
C LYS A 204 -19.26 11.22 -34.34
N LYS A 205 -19.94 12.22 -33.75
CA LYS A 205 -21.42 12.29 -33.70
C LYS A 205 -22.01 12.73 -35.03
N LYS A 206 -21.33 13.59 -35.80
CA LYS A 206 -21.76 14.05 -37.14
C LYS A 206 -21.48 13.06 -38.27
N CYS A 207 -20.37 12.33 -38.22
CA CYS A 207 -20.06 11.24 -39.15
C CYS A 207 -20.03 9.89 -38.42
N PRO A 208 -21.19 9.30 -38.08
CA PRO A 208 -21.22 7.91 -37.69
C PRO A 208 -20.74 7.10 -38.90
N LYS A 209 -19.59 6.43 -38.79
CA LYS A 209 -19.04 5.59 -39.86
C LYS A 209 -20.13 4.65 -40.38
N SER A 210 -20.51 4.81 -41.64
CA SER A 210 -21.26 3.78 -42.38
C SER A 210 -20.36 2.55 -42.48
N TYR A 211 -20.84 1.43 -41.95
CA TYR A 211 -20.24 0.13 -42.21
C TYR A 211 -20.29 -0.14 -43.71
N GLN A 212 -19.13 -0.22 -44.37
CA GLN A 212 -18.98 -0.93 -45.63
C GLN A 212 -18.10 -2.14 -45.36
N THR A 213 -18.75 -3.28 -45.15
CA THR A 213 -18.20 -4.59 -45.47
C THR A 213 -18.83 -5.02 -46.77
N SER A 214 -18.02 -5.14 -47.81
CA SER A 214 -18.24 -6.02 -48.97
C SER A 214 -16.86 -6.42 -49.48
#